data_AF-A0A352NKB9-F1
#
_entry.id   AF-A0A352NKB9-F1
#
_cell.length_a   1.000
_cell.length_b   1.000
_cell.length_c   1.000
_cell.angle_alpha   90.00
_cell.angle_beta   90.00
_cell.angle_gamma   90.00
#
_symmetry.space_group_name_H-M   'P 1'
#
loop_
_entity.id
_entity.type
_entity.pdbx_description
1 polymer ?
#
loop_
_entity_poly.entity_id
_entity_poly.type
_entity_poly.pdbx_seq_one_letter_code
_entity_poly.pdbx_strand_id
1 'polypeptide(L)' 'AETNLKAKSLKVYQEKFQPKLALRTSMADYKREDRLLNLPLYAIESVFKAYVV' A
#
# COMPACT_ATOMS: atom_id res chain seq x y z
N ALA A 1 17.60 -6.15 8.17
CA ALA A 1 16.38 -5.33 8.33
C ALA A 1 15.28 -6.24 8.83
N GLU A 2 14.88 -6.09 10.10
CA GLU A 2 13.89 -6.93 10.76
C GLU A 2 12.52 -6.68 10.13
N THR A 3 12.05 -7.63 9.32
CA THR A 3 10.72 -7.56 8.71
C THR A 3 9.68 -7.63 9.82
N ASN A 4 9.06 -6.50 10.12
CA ASN A 4 7.90 -6.41 11.00
C ASN A 4 6.72 -7.21 10.40
N LEU A 5 6.74 -8.52 10.64
CA LEU A 5 5.73 -9.52 10.25
C LEU A 5 4.41 -9.38 11.04
N LYS A 6 4.25 -8.29 11.80
CA LYS A 6 2.97 -7.88 12.41
C LYS A 6 2.09 -7.09 11.43
N ALA A 7 2.13 -7.42 10.14
CA ALA A 7 1.23 -6.91 9.10
C ALA A 7 -0.24 -7.36 9.28
N LYS A 8 -0.66 -7.72 10.50
CA LYS A 8 -2.08 -7.86 10.87
C LYS A 8 -2.79 -6.50 10.88
N SER A 9 -2.09 -5.38 11.07
CA SER A 9 -2.73 -4.07 11.20
C SER A 9 -3.37 -3.57 9.91
N LEU A 10 -2.74 -3.74 8.75
CA LEU A 10 -3.26 -3.17 7.49
C LEU A 10 -4.51 -3.89 7.01
N LYS A 11 -4.51 -5.24 7.07
CA LYS A 11 -5.67 -6.04 6.68
C LYS A 11 -6.88 -5.77 7.60
N VAL A 12 -6.65 -5.75 8.91
CA VAL A 12 -7.69 -5.40 9.91
C VAL A 12 -8.20 -3.98 9.72
N TYR A 13 -7.33 -3.03 9.40
CA TYR A 13 -7.71 -1.65 9.10
C TYR A 13 -8.55 -1.56 7.81
N GLN A 14 -8.17 -2.30 6.76
CA GLN A 14 -8.93 -2.38 5.52
C GLN A 14 -10.32 -2.96 5.73
N GLU A 15 -10.44 -4.05 6.51
CA GLU A 15 -11.73 -4.67 6.82
C GLU A 15 -12.61 -3.77 7.69
N LYS A 16 -12.03 -3.08 8.68
CA LYS A 16 -12.76 -2.24 9.62
C LYS A 16 -13.18 -0.89 9.06
N PHE A 17 -12.29 -0.22 8.33
CA PHE A 17 -12.48 1.18 7.92
C PHE A 17 -12.74 1.35 6.42
N GLN A 18 -12.55 0.29 5.62
CA GLN A 18 -12.79 0.30 4.18
C GLN A 18 -12.25 1.58 3.50
N PRO A 19 -10.95 1.88 3.69
CA PRO A 19 -10.38 3.10 3.13
C PRO A 19 -10.50 3.08 1.62
N LYS A 20 -10.80 4.25 1.02
CA LYS A 20 -10.87 4.40 -0.45
C LYS A 20 -9.55 4.05 -1.14
N LEU A 21 -8.44 4.12 -0.41
CA LEU A 21 -7.10 3.87 -0.91
C LEU A 21 -6.27 3.15 0.15
N ALA A 22 -5.69 2.00 -0.21
CA ALA A 22 -4.71 1.31 0.60
C ALA A 22 -3.49 0.94 -0.24
N LEU A 23 -2.37 1.57 0.10
CA LEU A 23 -1.10 1.46 -0.59
C LEU A 23 -0.08 0.82 0.34
N ARG A 24 0.73 -0.08 -0.20
CA ARG A 24 1.94 -0.59 0.44
C ARG A 24 3.11 -0.31 -0.47
N THR A 25 4.08 0.44 0.01
CA THR A 25 5.29 0.75 -0.75
C THR A 25 6.43 -0.15 -0.31
N SER A 26 7.15 -0.75 -1.26
CA SER A 26 8.31 -1.61 -0.94
C SER A 26 9.34 -1.61 -2.07
N MET A 27 10.46 -2.30 -1.90
CA MET A 27 11.41 -2.55 -3.00
C MET A 27 10.92 -3.62 -3.99
N ALA A 28 9.78 -4.27 -3.72
CA ALA A 28 9.18 -5.24 -4.63
C ALA A 28 8.48 -4.55 -5.81
N ASP A 29 8.32 -5.32 -6.89
CA ASP A 29 7.62 -4.88 -8.08
C ASP A 29 6.15 -4.52 -7.83
N TYR A 30 5.59 -3.79 -8.78
CA TYR A 30 4.19 -3.41 -8.77
C TYR A 30 3.30 -4.65 -8.75
N LYS A 31 2.42 -4.74 -7.75
CA LYS A 31 1.41 -5.79 -7.64
C LYS A 31 0.10 -5.21 -7.15
N ARG A 32 -0.93 -5.31 -7.98
CA ARG A 32 -2.31 -4.93 -7.61
C ARG A 32 -3.04 -6.17 -7.09
N GLU A 33 -3.40 -6.16 -5.81
CA GLU A 33 -4.42 -7.03 -5.23
C GLU A 33 -5.76 -6.27 -5.15
N ASP A 34 -6.87 -6.98 -4.95
CA ASP A 34 -8.23 -6.42 -4.94
C ASP A 34 -8.39 -5.14 -4.10
N ARG A 35 -7.69 -5.08 -2.96
CA ARG A 35 -7.81 -3.98 -2.00
C ARG A 35 -6.48 -3.40 -1.54
N LEU A 36 -5.36 -3.90 -2.06
CA LEU A 36 -4.02 -3.47 -1.68
C LEU A 36 -3.17 -3.29 -2.92
N LEU A 37 -2.71 -2.06 -3.13
CA LEU A 37 -1.72 -1.79 -4.16
C LEU A 37 -0.33 -1.89 -3.56
N ASN A 38 0.44 -2.90 -3.95
CA ASN A 38 1.87 -2.93 -3.71
C ASN A 38 2.56 -2.13 -4.80
N LEU A 39 3.15 -1.02 -4.39
CA LEU A 39 3.82 -0.09 -5.27
C LEU A 39 5.33 -0.13 -4.98
N PRO A 40 6.19 -0.17 -6.01
CA PRO A 40 7.61 0.01 -5.77
C PRO A 40 7.89 1.42 -5.24
N LEU A 41 8.90 1.55 -4.37
CA LEU A 41 9.27 2.83 -3.74
C LEU A 41 9.55 3.92 -4.78
N TYR A 42 10.18 3.59 -5.91
CA TYR A 42 10.47 4.56 -6.97
C TYR A 42 9.21 5.13 -7.64
N ALA A 43 8.07 4.44 -7.56
CA ALA A 43 6.82 4.85 -8.19
C ALA A 43 5.92 5.65 -7.25
N ILE A 44 6.31 5.86 -5.99
CA ILE A 44 5.47 6.52 -4.98
C ILE A 44 5.05 7.93 -5.44
N GLU A 45 5.95 8.66 -6.09
CA GLU A 45 5.69 9.99 -6.62
C GLU A 45 4.53 10.02 -7.63
N SER A 46 4.42 8.99 -8.48
CA SER A 46 3.34 8.88 -9.46
C SER A 46 1.96 8.78 -8.80
N VAL A 47 1.88 8.13 -7.63
CA VAL A 47 0.62 8.03 -6.88
C VAL A 47 0.29 9.34 -6.17
N PHE A 48 1.28 10.02 -5.60
CA PHE A 48 1.06 11.33 -4.97
C PHE A 48 0.54 12.36 -5.97
N LYS A 49 1.11 12.40 -7.19
CA LYS A 49 0.63 13.30 -8.26
C LYS A 49 -0.81 13.00 -8.68
N ALA A 50 -1.20 11.73 -8.73
CA ALA A 50 -2.54 11.34 -9.19
C ALA A 50 -3.67 11.61 -8.17
N TYR A 51 -3.34 11.77 -6.89
CA TYR A 51 -4.35 11.93 -5.81
C TYR A 51 -4.39 13.33 -5.18
N VAL A 52 -3.38 14.18 -5.40
CA VAL A 52 -3.26 15.52 -4.77
C VAL A 52 -3.54 16.66 -5.77
N VAL A 53 -3.82 16.35 -7.04
CA VAL A 53 -4.18 17.33 -8.08
C VAL A 53 -5.64 17.17 -8.49
#